data_AF-A0A2L2WMQ1-F1
#
_entry.id   AF-A0A2L2WMQ1-F1
#
_cell.length_a   1.000
_cell.length_b   1.000
_cell.length_c   1.000
_cell.angle_alpha   90.00
_cell.angle_beta   90.00
_cell.angle_gamma   90.00
#
_symmetry.space_group_name_H-M   'P 1'
#
loop_
_entity.id
_entity.type
_entity.pdbx_description
1 polymer ?
#
loop_
_entity_poly.entity_id
_entity_poly.type
_entity_poly.pdbx_seq_one_letter_code
_entity_poly.pdbx_strand_id
1 'polypeptide(L)'
;MVAKISVGSSLYGAIAYNGEKINEAQGRLLTANRIYNDDSGTVDINKAMEGFLTFLQPQMKVEKPVVHISLNPHPEDVLTVRVDENGKCISDKNDYYRSK
;
A
#
# COMPACT_ATOMS: atom_id res chain seq x y z
N MET A 1 11.24 -9.15 -1.27
CA MET A 1 10.63 -8.44 -0.13
C MET A 1 9.13 -8.68 -0.05
N VAL A 2 8.75 -9.90 0.36
CA VAL A 2 7.42 -10.16 0.92
C VAL A 2 7.52 -9.81 2.40
N ALA A 3 6.64 -8.95 2.92
CA ALA A 3 6.63 -8.62 4.34
C ALA A 3 6.50 -9.91 5.18
N LYS A 4 7.44 -10.14 6.11
CA LYS A 4 7.36 -11.27 7.04
C LYS A 4 6.36 -10.93 8.13
N ILE A 5 5.15 -11.48 8.01
CA ILE A 5 3.98 -11.18 8.85
C ILE A 5 4.06 -11.90 10.21
N SER A 6 5.18 -11.80 10.91
CA SER A 6 5.17 -11.96 12.38
C SER A 6 5.09 -10.59 13.07
N VAL A 7 5.60 -9.54 12.40
CA VAL A 7 5.41 -8.12 12.78
C VAL A 7 4.19 -7.50 12.08
N GLY A 8 3.75 -8.08 10.94
CA GLY A 8 2.51 -7.72 10.25
C GLY A 8 1.24 -8.44 10.75
N SER A 9 1.29 -9.09 11.92
CA SER A 9 0.16 -9.84 12.49
C SER A 9 -1.08 -8.96 12.77
N SER A 10 -0.88 -7.64 12.74
CA SER A 10 -1.92 -6.62 12.79
C SER A 10 -1.82 -5.68 11.59
N LEU A 11 -2.95 -5.07 11.24
CA LEU A 11 -3.03 -4.00 10.25
C LEU A 11 -1.99 -2.90 10.51
N TYR A 12 -1.89 -2.45 11.77
CA TYR A 12 -0.93 -1.42 12.16
C TYR A 12 0.50 -1.82 11.83
N GLY A 13 0.92 -3.04 12.20
CA GLY A 13 2.28 -3.50 11.95
C GLY A 13 2.62 -3.58 10.45
N ALA A 14 1.65 -3.94 9.61
CA ALA A 14 1.82 -3.93 8.16
C ALA A 14 1.97 -2.49 7.60
N ILE A 15 1.17 -1.54 8.09
CA ILE A 15 1.27 -0.14 7.66
C ILE A 15 2.60 0.47 8.14
N ALA A 16 2.96 0.29 9.42
CA ALA A 16 4.17 0.85 10.00
C ALA A 16 5.43 0.34 9.29
N TYR A 17 5.53 -0.99 9.07
CA TYR A 17 6.66 -1.59 8.36
C TYR A 17 6.85 -0.98 6.95
N ASN A 18 5.77 -0.85 6.17
CA ASN A 18 5.87 -0.29 4.82
C ASN A 18 6.10 1.22 4.84
N GLY A 19 5.47 1.95 5.77
CA GLY A 19 5.64 3.39 5.95
C GLY A 19 7.07 3.76 6.31
N GLU A 20 7.68 3.04 7.25
CA GLU A 20 9.10 3.19 7.59
C GLU A 20 10.00 2.94 6.37
N LYS A 21 9.74 1.90 5.59
CA LYS A 21 10.50 1.61 4.35
C LYS A 21 10.41 2.71 3.29
N ILE A 22 9.25 3.35 3.16
CA ILE A 22 9.05 4.48 2.25
C ILE A 22 9.79 5.72 2.78
N ASN A 23 9.59 6.05 4.06
CA ASN A 23 10.11 7.28 4.66
C ASN A 23 11.64 7.28 4.80
N GLU A 24 12.28 6.13 5.08
CA GLU A 24 13.73 6.01 5.31
C GLU A 24 14.57 5.84 4.03
N ALA A 25 13.99 6.00 2.85
CA ALA A 25 14.67 6.05 1.54
C ALA A 25 15.09 4.70 0.91
N GLN A 26 14.19 3.71 0.89
CA GLN A 26 14.28 2.56 -0.04
C GLN A 26 12.93 2.22 -0.73
N GLY A 27 11.94 3.11 -0.66
CA GLY A 27 10.62 2.92 -1.27
C GLY A 27 9.99 4.23 -1.73
N ARG A 28 8.95 4.13 -2.55
CA ARG A 28 8.13 5.26 -3.01
C ARG A 28 6.67 4.90 -2.93
N LEU A 29 5.85 5.77 -2.34
CA LEU A 29 4.40 5.66 -2.47
C LEU A 29 3.99 6.06 -3.89
N LEU A 30 3.44 5.12 -4.65
CA LEU A 30 2.98 5.38 -6.03
C LEU A 30 1.53 5.84 -6.07
N THR A 31 0.68 5.25 -5.24
CA THR A 31 -0.74 5.58 -5.17
C THR A 31 -1.32 5.11 -3.85
N ALA A 32 -2.42 5.74 -3.43
CA ALA A 32 -3.24 5.34 -2.31
C ALA A 32 -4.71 5.39 -2.72
N ASN A 33 -5.51 4.41 -2.30
CA ASN A 33 -6.94 4.36 -2.57
C ASN A 33 -7.71 4.58 -1.28
N ARG A 34 -8.45 5.70 -1.17
CA ARG A 34 -9.26 6.05 0.01
C ARG A 34 -8.47 6.13 1.32
N ILE A 35 -7.16 6.09 1.25
CA ILE A 35 -6.23 6.29 2.36
C ILE A 35 -5.56 7.65 2.16
N TYR A 36 -5.30 8.35 3.26
CA TYR A 36 -4.63 9.65 3.23
C TYR A 36 -3.27 9.55 2.51
N ASN A 37 -3.06 10.49 1.60
CA ASN A 37 -1.80 10.73 0.90
C ASN A 37 -1.76 12.23 0.58
N ASP A 38 -0.66 12.90 0.94
CA ASP A 38 -0.44 14.32 0.69
C ASP A 38 0.44 14.59 -0.54
N ASP A 39 0.69 13.54 -1.34
CA ASP A 39 1.50 13.55 -2.56
C ASP A 39 2.96 13.98 -2.34
N SER A 40 3.42 14.04 -1.07
CA SER A 40 4.82 14.28 -0.73
C SER A 40 5.75 13.12 -1.12
N GLY A 41 5.17 11.95 -1.41
CA GLY A 41 5.90 10.70 -1.60
C GLY A 41 6.28 10.00 -0.29
N THR A 42 5.94 10.59 0.85
CA THR A 42 6.09 10.00 2.20
C THR A 42 4.76 9.47 2.72
N VAL A 43 4.80 8.68 3.79
CA VAL A 43 3.60 8.11 4.43
C VAL A 43 3.47 8.64 5.86
N ASP A 44 2.33 9.28 6.14
CA ASP A 44 1.86 9.51 7.52
C ASP A 44 1.15 8.24 8.02
N ILE A 45 1.87 7.46 8.85
CA ILE A 45 1.42 6.15 9.35
C ILE A 45 0.13 6.28 10.18
N ASN A 46 -0.03 7.36 10.95
CA ASN A 46 -1.20 7.55 11.80
C ASN A 46 -2.44 7.86 10.95
N LYS A 47 -2.32 8.81 10.01
CA LYS A 47 -3.43 9.12 9.10
C LYS A 47 -3.78 7.96 8.19
N ALA A 48 -2.79 7.16 7.78
CA ALA A 48 -3.04 5.94 7.03
C ALA A 48 -3.90 4.96 7.86
N MET A 49 -3.53 4.73 9.13
CA MET A 49 -4.28 3.86 10.05
C MET A 49 -5.71 4.37 10.30
N GLU A 50 -5.89 5.67 10.53
CA GLU A 50 -7.22 6.30 10.66
C GLU A 50 -8.09 6.09 9.42
N GLY A 51 -7.49 6.22 8.23
CA GLY A 51 -8.14 5.94 6.95
C GLY A 51 -8.67 4.50 6.89
N PHE A 52 -7.85 3.51 7.25
CA PHE A 52 -8.30 2.12 7.29
C PHE A 52 -9.40 1.89 8.35
N LEU A 53 -9.23 2.41 9.57
CA LEU A 53 -10.21 2.25 10.64
C LEU A 53 -11.58 2.83 10.29
N THR A 54 -11.62 3.91 9.52
CA THR A 54 -12.87 4.50 9.00
C THR A 54 -13.66 3.50 8.15
N PHE A 55 -12.98 2.59 7.45
CA PHE A 55 -13.62 1.56 6.61
C PHE A 55 -13.76 0.19 7.30
N LEU A 56 -13.16 0.00 8.47
CA LEU A 56 -13.31 -1.22 9.27
C LEU A 56 -14.51 -1.08 10.19
N GLN A 57 -15.68 -1.49 9.70
CA GLN A 57 -16.92 -1.40 10.47
C GLN A 57 -16.82 -2.20 11.79
N PRO A 58 -17.25 -1.62 12.93
CA PRO A 58 -17.22 -2.30 14.24
C PRO A 58 -18.07 -3.59 14.29
N GLN A 59 -19.02 -3.74 13.36
CA GLN A 59 -19.96 -4.85 13.31
C GLN A 59 -19.42 -6.05 12.52
N MET A 60 -18.17 -6.01 12.05
CA MET A 60 -17.57 -7.13 11.35
C MET A 60 -17.41 -8.33 12.28
N LYS A 61 -18.05 -9.45 11.91
CA LYS A 61 -18.00 -10.72 12.65
C LYS A 61 -16.78 -11.58 12.26
N VAL A 62 -15.90 -11.06 11.41
CA VAL A 62 -14.74 -11.77 10.89
C VAL A 62 -13.55 -11.50 11.81
N GLU A 63 -12.93 -12.57 12.31
CA GLU A 63 -11.77 -12.51 13.19
C GLU A 63 -10.57 -11.79 12.55
N LYS A 64 -10.41 -11.90 11.22
CA LYS A 64 -9.35 -11.27 10.44
C LYS A 64 -9.93 -10.43 9.29
N PRO A 65 -10.30 -9.17 9.54
CA PRO A 65 -10.98 -8.33 8.55
C PRO A 65 -10.06 -7.75 7.46
N VAL A 66 -8.75 -7.99 7.54
CA VAL A 66 -7.74 -7.40 6.66
C VAL A 66 -6.96 -8.51 5.98
N VAL A 67 -6.79 -8.38 4.66
CA VAL A 67 -5.89 -9.19 3.86
C VAL A 67 -4.74 -8.31 3.40
N HIS A 68 -3.52 -8.67 3.80
CA HIS A 68 -2.30 -7.99 3.37
C HIS A 68 -1.57 -8.85 2.34
N ILE A 69 -1.33 -8.29 1.16
CA ILE A 69 -0.59 -8.93 0.07
C ILE A 69 0.63 -8.06 -0.24
N SER A 70 1.82 -8.62 -0.04
CA SER A 70 3.08 -7.96 -0.36
C SER A 70 3.63 -8.60 -1.64
N LEU A 71 3.69 -7.82 -2.71
CA LEU A 71 4.31 -8.21 -3.97
C LEU A 71 5.72 -7.65 -4.00
N ASN A 72 6.68 -8.49 -4.36
CA ASN A 72 8.06 -8.06 -4.52
C ASN A 72 8.54 -8.31 -5.95
N PRO A 73 8.38 -7.31 -6.83
CA PRO A 73 8.96 -7.38 -8.15
C PRO A 73 10.48 -7.56 -8.06
N HIS A 74 11.03 -8.31 -9.00
CA HIS A 74 12.46 -8.33 -9.25
C HIS A 74 12.92 -6.91 -9.64
N PRO A 75 14.17 -6.50 -9.34
CA PRO A 75 14.68 -5.19 -9.75
C PRO A 75 14.58 -4.91 -11.26
N GLU A 76 14.50 -5.96 -12.08
CA GLU A 76 14.36 -5.88 -13.54
C GLU A 76 12.89 -5.84 -14.01
N ASP A 77 11.92 -6.04 -13.10
CA ASP A 77 10.51 -5.96 -13.46
C ASP A 77 10.11 -4.51 -13.72
N VAL A 78 9.57 -4.25 -14.91
CA VAL A 78 9.07 -2.93 -15.29
C VAL A 78 7.65 -2.74 -14.76
N LEU A 79 7.51 -1.96 -13.69
CA LEU A 79 6.20 -1.56 -13.16
C LEU A 79 5.70 -0.33 -13.93
N THR A 80 4.50 -0.42 -14.51
CA THR A 80 3.83 0.71 -15.16
C THR A 80 2.53 1.03 -14.45
N VAL A 81 2.29 2.32 -14.21
CA VAL A 81 1.04 2.84 -13.63
C VAL A 81 0.42 3.80 -14.64
N ARG A 82 -0.86 3.63 -14.95
CA ARG A 82 -1.58 4.58 -15.81
C ARG A 82 -2.04 5.75 -14.95
N VAL A 83 -1.60 6.95 -15.29
CA VAL A 83 -2.00 8.21 -14.62
C VAL A 83 -2.63 9.16 -15.62
N ASP A 84 -3.58 9.98 -15.16
CA ASP A 84 -4.28 10.98 -15.96
C ASP A 84 -3.38 12.19 -16.19
N GLU A 85 -3.89 13.18 -16.92
CA GLU A 85 -3.19 14.43 -17.24
C GLU A 85 -2.74 15.22 -16.00
N ASN A 86 -3.33 14.95 -14.83
CA ASN A 86 -3.00 15.58 -13.56
C ASN A 86 -2.10 14.70 -12.67
N GLY A 87 -1.61 13.57 -13.21
CA GLY A 87 -0.76 12.63 -12.48
C GLY A 87 -1.52 11.70 -11.52
N LYS A 88 -2.86 11.69 -11.57
CA LYS A 88 -3.69 10.83 -10.71
C LYS A 88 -3.91 9.47 -11.35
N CYS A 89 -3.84 8.39 -10.56
CA CYS A 89 -4.02 7.02 -11.05
C CYS A 89 -5.37 6.84 -11.79
N ILE A 90 -5.31 6.38 -13.05
CA ILE A 90 -6.47 6.15 -13.95
C ILE A 90 -7.19 4.85 -13.58
N SER A 91 -6.46 3.80 -13.16
CA SER A 91 -7.07 2.53 -12.79
C SER A 91 -6.22 1.71 -11.81
N ASP A 92 -6.90 1.05 -10.88
CA ASP A 92 -6.38 0.07 -9.92
C ASP A 92 -6.21 -1.35 -10.50
N LYS A 93 -6.58 -1.56 -11.76
CA LYS A 93 -6.42 -2.84 -12.46
C LYS A 93 -4.97 -2.97 -12.95
N ASN A 94 -4.20 -3.79 -12.24
CA ASN A 94 -2.81 -4.12 -12.59
C ASN A 94 -2.76 -4.93 -13.91
N ASP A 95 -2.41 -4.28 -15.01
CA ASP A 95 -2.04 -4.97 -16.27
C ASP A 95 -0.58 -5.45 -16.15
N TYR A 96 -0.34 -6.63 -15.56
CA TYR A 96 0.98 -7.26 -15.56
C TYR A 96 1.32 -7.77 -16.97
N TYR A 97 2.09 -7.00 -17.73
CA TYR A 97 2.71 -7.50 -18.96
C TYR A 97 3.92 -8.36 -18.59
N ARG A 98 3.80 -9.68 -18.81
CA ARG A 98 4.94 -10.59 -18.76
C ARG A 98 5.82 -10.31 -19.98
N SER A 99 7.04 -9.80 -19.76
CA SER A 99 8.06 -9.79 -20.83
C SER A 99 8.21 -11.22 -21.35
N LYS A 100 8.11 -11.38 -22.66
CA LYS A 100 8.57 -12.60 -23.33
C LYS A 100 10.09 -12.70 -23.26
#